data_AF-A0A957BU48-F1
#
_entry.id   AF-A0A957BU48-F1
#
_cell.length_a   1.000
_cell.length_b   1.000
_cell.length_c   1.000
_cell.angle_alpha   90.00
_cell.angle_beta   90.00
_cell.angle_gamma   90.00
#
_symmetry.space_group_name_H-M   'P 1'
#
loop_
_entity.id
_entity.type
_entity.pdbx_description
1 polymer ?
#
loop_
_entity_poly.entity_id
_entity_poly.type
_entity_poly.pdbx_seq_one_letter_code
_entity_poly.pdbx_strand_id
1 'polypeptide(L)'
;MMLRQVALWALVAWAVLAFVPVRGQDQPQAADAAIAGVTQTHQRQDGNRIVAGTGTFPNVQMREVALGQAATWLVGVPQGDGAQWYAALADGRVLVIGDEGPEALAIQLAPGQPFAVVAREDGTSEIVFTDGVQESALTSVTLLDNGTRLTITPAGEIVSDGMPGRITLPVAAPPDARIALSASGLAATYTQTSSDRYAHGILGDTLEGTHLLVLDADSLNVVADVALPPNDVFEGLMPLWADVDGDGAADLVTMVSNADVGTRLRIYRADGSVLAESAPIGRGFRWRHALAFA
;
A
#
# COMPACT_ATOMS: atom_id res chain seq x y z
N MET A 1 0.78 35.90 72.63
CA MET A 1 -0.13 35.25 71.68
C MET A 1 0.31 35.68 70.28
N MET A 2 1.45 35.18 69.77
CA MET A 2 1.58 33.97 68.93
C MET A 2 0.52 33.93 67.81
N LEU A 3 0.90 34.12 66.55
CA LEU A 3 1.40 33.06 65.68
C LEU A 3 2.15 33.63 64.46
N ARG A 4 3.19 32.89 64.06
CA ARG A 4 4.08 33.11 62.91
C ARG A 4 3.35 32.86 61.59
N GLN A 5 3.69 33.60 60.53
CA GLN A 5 3.65 33.06 59.17
C GLN A 5 5.04 33.15 58.54
N VAL A 6 5.41 32.03 57.96
CA VAL A 6 6.74 31.63 57.50
C VAL A 6 6.93 32.13 56.08
N ALA A 7 8.06 32.78 55.82
CA ALA A 7 8.54 33.06 54.48
C ALA A 7 8.98 31.74 53.82
N LEU A 8 8.46 31.44 52.63
CA LEU A 8 9.01 30.40 51.77
C LEU A 8 9.59 31.08 50.54
N TRP A 9 10.91 31.06 50.45
CA TRP A 9 11.67 31.39 49.25
C TRP A 9 11.61 30.16 48.33
N ALA A 10 11.11 30.34 47.10
CA ALA A 10 11.29 29.35 46.04
C ALA A 10 12.13 30.00 44.93
N LEU A 11 13.29 29.40 44.67
CA LEU A 11 14.17 29.75 43.56
C LEU A 11 13.44 29.52 42.24
N VAL A 12 13.41 30.56 41.40
CA VAL A 12 13.10 30.42 39.98
C VAL A 12 14.38 29.95 39.29
N ALA A 13 14.47 28.65 39.01
CA ALA A 13 15.48 28.10 38.12
C ALA A 13 14.92 28.06 36.70
N TRP A 14 15.51 28.84 35.79
CA TRP A 14 15.33 28.68 34.36
C TRP A 14 16.05 27.40 33.93
N ALA A 15 15.31 26.35 33.60
CA ALA A 15 15.85 25.22 32.86
C ALA A 15 15.74 25.53 31.36
N VAL A 16 16.82 26.01 30.77
CA VAL A 16 17.05 25.92 29.33
C VAL A 16 17.28 24.44 29.02
N LEU A 17 16.29 23.76 28.45
CA LEU A 17 16.49 22.44 27.83
C LEU A 17 17.27 22.65 26.54
N ALA A 18 18.60 22.69 26.66
CA ALA A 18 19.48 22.51 25.53
C ALA A 18 19.36 21.06 25.06
N PHE A 19 18.74 20.83 23.90
CA PHE A 19 18.90 19.57 23.18
C PHE A 19 20.34 19.50 22.68
N VAL A 20 21.19 18.81 23.43
CA VAL A 20 22.44 18.28 22.90
C VAL A 20 22.05 17.09 22.03
N PRO A 21 22.37 17.06 20.72
CA PRO A 21 22.21 15.85 19.93
C PRO A 21 23.21 14.83 20.48
N VAL A 22 22.70 13.89 21.28
CA VAL A 22 23.45 12.68 21.61
C VAL A 22 23.54 11.89 20.32
N ARG A 23 24.74 11.78 19.74
CA ARG A 23 25.07 10.71 18.80
C ARG A 23 24.68 9.40 19.51
N GLY A 24 23.67 8.72 18.99
CA GLY A 24 23.19 7.46 19.52
C GLY A 24 24.37 6.51 19.75
N GLN A 25 24.61 6.20 21.01
CA GLN A 25 25.25 4.94 21.37
C GLN A 25 24.22 3.86 21.05
N ASP A 26 24.66 2.81 20.36
CA ASP A 26 23.88 1.60 20.07
C ASP A 26 23.19 1.10 21.34
N GLN A 27 21.91 1.47 21.49
CA GLN A 27 21.02 0.70 22.35
C GLN A 27 20.72 -0.59 21.61
N PRO A 28 20.80 -1.76 22.27
CA PRO A 28 20.29 -2.98 21.67
C PRO A 28 18.80 -2.74 21.38
N GLN A 29 18.46 -2.72 20.09
CA GLN A 29 17.09 -2.69 19.59
C GLN A 29 16.33 -3.77 20.39
N ALA A 30 15.37 -3.36 21.21
CA ALA A 30 14.44 -4.30 21.80
C ALA A 30 13.92 -5.16 20.64
N ALA A 31 13.95 -6.48 20.76
CA ALA A 31 13.55 -7.35 19.67
C ALA A 31 12.16 -6.90 19.16
N ASP A 32 12.12 -6.30 17.98
CA ASP A 32 10.87 -5.75 17.44
C ASP A 32 9.86 -6.89 17.40
N ALA A 33 8.68 -6.66 17.99
CA ALA A 33 7.63 -7.65 17.97
C ALA A 33 7.38 -8.11 16.52
N ALA A 34 7.03 -9.39 16.35
CA ALA A 34 6.80 -9.95 15.03
C ALA A 34 5.69 -9.17 14.30
N ILE A 35 5.81 -9.08 12.98
CA ILE A 35 4.83 -8.41 12.13
C ILE A 35 3.57 -9.28 12.09
N ALA A 36 2.45 -8.73 12.57
CA ALA A 36 1.13 -9.36 12.47
C ALA A 36 0.52 -9.13 11.08
N GLY A 37 0.88 -8.04 10.41
CA GLY A 37 0.48 -7.78 9.03
C GLY A 37 0.91 -6.40 8.54
N VAL A 38 0.92 -6.23 7.22
CA VAL A 38 1.13 -4.93 6.57
C VAL A 38 -0.16 -4.51 5.90
N THR A 39 -0.66 -3.34 6.28
CA THR A 39 -1.89 -2.79 5.73
C THR A 39 -1.61 -1.58 4.86
N GLN A 40 -2.40 -1.45 3.80
CA GLN A 40 -2.43 -0.32 2.89
C GLN A 40 -3.89 0.08 2.69
N THR A 41 -4.20 1.06 1.84
CA THR A 41 -5.61 1.45 1.57
C THR A 41 -6.47 0.28 1.05
N HIS A 42 -5.87 -0.75 0.45
CA HIS A 42 -6.56 -1.97 0.01
C HIS A 42 -6.26 -3.20 0.89
N GLN A 43 -5.77 -2.95 2.11
CA GLN A 43 -5.56 -3.87 3.24
C GLN A 43 -4.50 -4.98 3.09
N ARG A 44 -4.38 -5.66 1.94
CA ARG A 44 -3.42 -6.76 1.77
C ARG A 44 -2.49 -6.53 0.61
N GLN A 45 -1.23 -6.93 0.77
CA GLN A 45 -0.18 -6.76 -0.24
C GLN A 45 -0.32 -7.73 -1.41
N ASP A 46 -1.00 -8.86 -1.25
CA ASP A 46 -1.25 -9.85 -2.32
C ASP A 46 -2.30 -9.38 -3.35
N GLY A 47 -2.88 -8.20 -3.14
CA GLY A 47 -3.95 -7.62 -3.94
C GLY A 47 -5.32 -8.24 -3.70
N ASN A 48 -5.41 -9.28 -2.87
CA ASN A 48 -6.66 -9.89 -2.49
C ASN A 48 -7.39 -9.02 -1.45
N ARG A 49 -8.70 -8.90 -1.56
CA ARG A 49 -9.51 -8.01 -0.70
C ARG A 49 -10.36 -8.77 0.31
N ILE A 50 -9.95 -9.99 0.65
CA ILE A 50 -10.63 -10.79 1.67
C ILE A 50 -10.04 -10.51 3.04
N VAL A 51 -10.95 -10.18 3.94
CA VAL A 51 -10.70 -9.97 5.36
C VAL A 51 -11.66 -10.88 6.11
N ALA A 52 -11.13 -11.63 7.08
CA ALA A 52 -11.98 -12.37 7.99
C ALA A 52 -12.65 -11.37 8.96
N GLY A 53 -13.96 -11.47 9.13
CA GLY A 53 -14.69 -10.59 10.04
C GLY A 53 -16.19 -10.82 10.01
N THR A 54 -16.86 -10.21 10.98
CA THR A 54 -18.32 -10.09 10.97
C THR A 54 -18.68 -8.63 11.20
N GLY A 55 -19.78 -8.19 10.61
CA GLY A 55 -20.22 -6.81 10.72
C GLY A 55 -21.71 -6.70 10.43
N THR A 56 -22.30 -5.56 10.75
CA THR A 56 -23.74 -5.35 10.70
C THR A 56 -24.19 -4.58 9.46
N PHE A 57 -23.35 -4.40 8.44
CA PHE A 57 -23.66 -3.57 7.26
C PHE A 57 -25.03 -3.92 6.62
N PRO A 58 -25.87 -2.92 6.27
CA PRO A 58 -25.63 -1.47 6.40
C PRO A 58 -25.98 -0.89 7.78
N ASN A 59 -26.36 -1.71 8.77
CA ASN A 59 -26.72 -1.29 10.13
C ASN A 59 -25.47 -0.96 10.97
N VAL A 60 -24.69 0.01 10.52
CA VAL A 60 -23.50 0.53 11.20
C VAL A 60 -23.80 1.89 11.80
N GLN A 61 -23.21 2.19 12.97
CA GLN A 61 -23.24 3.53 13.51
C GLN A 61 -22.21 4.38 12.76
N MET A 62 -22.68 5.39 12.02
CA MET A 62 -21.79 6.33 11.36
C MET A 62 -21.14 7.24 12.42
N ARG A 63 -19.82 7.41 12.29
CA ARG A 63 -19.04 8.36 13.07
C ARG A 63 -18.42 9.38 12.14
N GLU A 64 -18.76 10.64 12.35
CA GLU A 64 -18.07 11.75 11.68
C GLU A 64 -16.81 12.10 12.46
N VAL A 65 -15.69 12.21 11.75
CA VAL A 65 -14.39 12.58 12.32
C VAL A 65 -13.89 13.81 11.57
N ALA A 66 -13.75 14.92 12.29
CA ALA A 66 -13.24 16.17 11.71
C ALA A 66 -11.71 16.11 11.62
N LEU A 67 -11.19 16.03 10.38
CA LEU A 67 -9.74 15.95 10.14
C LEU A 67 -9.06 17.33 10.03
N GLY A 68 -9.85 18.40 9.84
CA GLY A 68 -9.37 19.77 9.69
C GLY A 68 -8.72 20.11 8.33
N GLN A 69 -8.32 19.10 7.57
CA GLN A 69 -7.88 19.18 6.17
C GLN A 69 -8.39 17.96 5.38
N ALA A 70 -8.32 18.03 4.06
CA ALA A 70 -8.61 16.87 3.22
C ALA A 70 -7.56 15.77 3.48
N ALA A 71 -8.02 14.53 3.66
CA ALA A 71 -7.14 13.37 3.66
C ALA A 71 -6.75 13.02 2.21
N THR A 72 -5.47 12.78 1.98
CA THR A 72 -4.93 12.26 0.71
C THR A 72 -4.79 10.74 0.75
N TRP A 73 -4.56 10.17 1.94
CA TRP A 73 -4.46 8.73 2.16
C TRP A 73 -5.20 8.34 3.43
N LEU A 74 -5.81 7.15 3.41
CA LEU A 74 -6.46 6.53 4.55
C LEU A 74 -6.08 5.04 4.59
N VAL A 75 -5.59 4.58 5.73
CA VAL A 75 -5.19 3.18 5.98
C VAL A 75 -5.83 2.70 7.26
N GLY A 76 -6.53 1.56 7.22
CA GLY A 76 -7.17 0.95 8.37
C GLY A 76 -6.41 -0.29 8.83
N VAL A 77 -6.10 -0.35 10.12
CA VAL A 77 -5.45 -1.48 10.78
C VAL A 77 -6.45 -2.15 11.69
N PRO A 78 -6.74 -3.46 11.51
CA PRO A 78 -7.54 -4.21 12.48
C PRO A 78 -6.88 -4.19 13.86
N GLN A 79 -7.62 -3.82 14.90
CA GLN A 79 -7.13 -3.77 16.27
C GLN A 79 -8.23 -4.25 17.23
N GLY A 80 -8.00 -5.37 17.90
CA GLY A 80 -9.00 -5.99 18.77
C GLY A 80 -10.27 -6.37 17.99
N ASP A 81 -11.43 -5.88 18.45
CA ASP A 81 -12.74 -6.01 17.81
C ASP A 81 -13.08 -4.84 16.87
N GLY A 82 -12.18 -3.87 16.72
CA GLY A 82 -12.35 -2.67 15.91
C GLY A 82 -11.22 -2.46 14.90
N ALA A 83 -11.03 -1.19 14.54
CA ALA A 83 -9.96 -0.77 13.65
C ALA A 83 -9.41 0.58 14.08
N GLN A 84 -8.08 0.70 14.04
CA GLN A 84 -7.38 1.97 14.15
C GLN A 84 -7.14 2.50 12.73
N TRP A 85 -7.47 3.78 12.50
CA TRP A 85 -7.31 4.39 11.19
C TRP A 85 -6.17 5.40 11.20
N TYR A 86 -5.48 5.50 10.09
CA TYR A 86 -4.40 6.44 9.87
C TYR A 86 -4.73 7.28 8.64
N ALA A 87 -4.66 8.60 8.76
CA ALA A 87 -4.96 9.52 7.67
C ALA A 87 -3.78 10.47 7.44
N ALA A 88 -3.22 10.46 6.22
CA ALA A 88 -2.32 11.53 5.79
C ALA A 88 -3.15 12.66 5.19
N LEU A 89 -2.88 13.89 5.63
CA LEU A 89 -3.58 15.09 5.20
C LEU A 89 -2.86 15.77 4.04
N ALA A 90 -3.56 16.65 3.33
CA ALA A 90 -3.00 17.44 2.22
C ALA A 90 -1.82 18.34 2.62
N ASP A 91 -1.73 18.72 3.90
CA ASP A 91 -0.59 19.46 4.46
C ASP A 91 0.56 18.55 4.95
N GLY A 92 0.44 17.24 4.75
CA GLY A 92 1.42 16.21 5.09
C GLY A 92 1.40 15.74 6.55
N ARG A 93 0.56 16.33 7.42
CA ARG A 93 0.37 15.81 8.77
C ARG A 93 -0.28 14.43 8.72
N VAL A 94 0.09 13.56 9.64
CA VAL A 94 -0.57 12.25 9.80
C VAL A 94 -1.37 12.21 11.09
N LEU A 95 -2.62 11.77 10.99
CA LEU A 95 -3.50 11.54 12.13
C LEU A 95 -3.65 10.04 12.37
N VAL A 96 -3.62 9.63 13.63
CA VAL A 96 -4.19 8.35 14.07
C VAL A 96 -5.61 8.62 14.59
N ILE A 97 -6.55 7.77 14.22
CA ILE A 97 -7.97 7.92 14.52
C ILE A 97 -8.40 6.65 15.24
N GLY A 98 -8.54 6.77 16.56
CA GLY A 98 -9.09 5.74 17.44
C GLY A 98 -10.44 6.15 18.01
N ASP A 99 -10.92 5.44 19.02
CA ASP A 99 -12.22 5.69 19.64
C ASP A 99 -12.34 7.07 20.28
N GLU A 100 -11.25 7.60 20.84
CA GLU A 100 -11.23 8.91 21.50
C GLU A 100 -11.23 10.09 20.51
N GLY A 101 -10.85 9.87 19.26
CA GLY A 101 -10.79 10.91 18.22
C GLY A 101 -9.52 10.84 17.37
N PRO A 102 -9.33 11.84 16.50
CA PRO A 102 -8.09 12.01 15.76
C PRO A 102 -6.99 12.64 16.65
N GLU A 103 -5.81 12.03 16.67
CA GLU A 103 -4.60 12.55 17.29
C GLU A 103 -3.51 12.72 16.22
N ALA A 104 -2.77 13.83 16.27
CA ALA A 104 -1.69 14.07 15.32
C ALA A 104 -0.41 13.35 15.76
N LEU A 105 0.18 12.59 14.84
CA LEU A 105 1.46 11.93 15.06
C LEU A 105 2.61 12.91 14.81
N ALA A 106 3.74 12.68 15.47
CA ALA A 106 4.99 13.43 15.25
C ALA A 106 5.71 12.99 13.96
N ILE A 107 4.95 12.80 12.88
CA ILE A 107 5.41 12.40 11.55
C ILE A 107 4.86 13.41 10.55
N GLN A 108 5.71 13.79 9.59
CA GLN A 108 5.37 14.71 8.52
C GLN A 108 5.74 14.06 7.20
N LEU A 109 4.74 13.77 6.38
CA LEU A 109 4.92 13.25 5.03
C LEU A 109 5.01 14.39 4.02
N ALA A 110 5.58 14.11 2.85
CA ALA A 110 5.43 15.01 1.71
C ALA A 110 3.95 15.04 1.26
N PRO A 111 3.45 16.17 0.73
CA PRO A 111 2.06 16.26 0.26
C PRO A 111 1.72 15.15 -0.75
N GLY A 112 0.67 14.37 -0.46
CA GLY A 112 0.22 13.26 -1.31
C GLY A 112 1.04 11.97 -1.22
N GLN A 113 2.08 11.94 -0.40
CA GLN A 113 2.94 10.76 -0.25
C GLN A 113 2.16 9.57 0.34
N PRO A 114 2.23 8.39 -0.30
CA PRO A 114 1.60 7.19 0.23
C PRO A 114 2.34 6.66 1.46
N PHE A 115 1.61 5.88 2.24
CA PHE A 115 2.18 5.12 3.35
C PHE A 115 1.44 3.79 3.53
N ALA A 116 2.10 2.87 4.21
CA ALA A 116 1.54 1.64 4.74
C ALA A 116 1.62 1.67 6.27
N VAL A 117 0.90 0.77 6.93
CA VAL A 117 1.00 0.59 8.38
C VAL A 117 1.30 -0.87 8.69
N VAL A 118 2.39 -1.10 9.41
CA VAL A 118 2.78 -2.40 9.95
C VAL A 118 2.10 -2.56 11.29
N ALA A 119 1.22 -3.57 11.40
CA ALA A 119 0.67 -4.00 12.67
C ALA A 119 1.61 -5.03 13.30
N ARG A 120 1.84 -4.91 14.60
CA ARG A 120 2.73 -5.79 15.37
C ARG A 120 1.89 -6.72 16.27
N GLU A 121 2.43 -7.89 16.60
CA GLU A 121 1.76 -8.86 17.48
C GLU A 121 1.52 -8.35 18.91
N ASP A 122 2.32 -7.38 19.36
CA ASP A 122 2.16 -6.72 20.66
C ASP A 122 1.07 -5.63 20.66
N GLY A 123 0.38 -5.44 19.52
CA GLY A 123 -0.69 -4.46 19.34
C GLY A 123 -0.20 -3.06 18.96
N THR A 124 1.11 -2.84 18.82
CA THR A 124 1.66 -1.59 18.31
C THR A 124 1.54 -1.50 16.79
N SER A 125 1.73 -0.31 16.24
CA SER A 125 1.67 -0.05 14.80
C SER A 125 2.71 0.97 14.39
N GLU A 126 3.27 0.78 13.19
CA GLU A 126 4.33 1.61 12.64
C GLU A 126 3.96 2.08 11.23
N ILE A 127 4.10 3.38 10.98
CA ILE A 127 3.91 3.95 9.64
C ILE A 127 5.17 3.71 8.81
N VAL A 128 4.98 3.16 7.61
CA VAL A 128 6.03 2.89 6.65
C VAL A 128 5.81 3.71 5.39
N PHE A 129 6.86 4.39 4.93
CA PHE A 129 6.93 5.18 3.70
C PHE A 129 8.37 5.14 3.19
N THR A 130 8.62 5.59 1.96
CA THR A 130 9.98 5.71 1.44
C THR A 130 10.53 7.12 1.65
N ASP A 131 11.81 7.24 2.02
CA ASP A 131 12.44 8.55 2.22
C ASP A 131 13.22 8.98 0.97
N GLY A 132 13.14 10.24 0.58
CA GLY A 132 13.89 10.78 -0.56
C GLY A 132 13.59 10.11 -1.91
N VAL A 133 12.41 9.51 -2.08
CA VAL A 133 11.88 9.03 -3.38
C VAL A 133 10.67 9.88 -3.75
N GLN A 134 10.59 10.32 -4.99
CA GLN A 134 9.38 10.93 -5.52
C GLN A 134 8.42 9.83 -5.97
N GLU A 135 7.60 9.35 -5.04
CA GLU A 135 6.59 8.33 -5.29
C GLU A 135 5.41 8.89 -6.09
N SER A 136 4.69 8.00 -6.78
CA SER A 136 3.38 8.34 -7.30
C SER A 136 2.39 8.53 -6.16
N ALA A 137 1.63 9.62 -6.20
CA ALA A 137 0.55 9.89 -5.26
C ALA A 137 -0.70 9.01 -5.49
N LEU A 138 -0.67 8.11 -6.49
CA LEU A 138 -1.79 7.24 -6.88
C LEU A 138 -1.58 5.76 -6.53
N THR A 139 -0.40 5.41 -5.98
CA THR A 139 -0.02 4.05 -5.62
C THR A 139 0.36 3.94 -4.15
N SER A 140 0.43 2.73 -3.61
CA SER A 140 0.83 2.46 -2.24
C SER A 140 2.23 1.84 -2.16
N VAL A 141 2.87 1.96 -1.00
CA VAL A 141 4.17 1.33 -0.71
C VAL A 141 3.98 -0.13 -0.30
N THR A 142 4.70 -1.03 -0.97
CA THR A 142 4.77 -2.47 -0.65
C THR A 142 6.00 -2.72 0.23
N LEU A 143 5.84 -3.45 1.33
CA LEU A 143 6.88 -3.76 2.31
C LEU A 143 7.23 -5.25 2.24
N LEU A 144 8.51 -5.54 2.05
CA LEU A 144 9.06 -6.90 2.11
C LEU A 144 9.43 -7.26 3.56
N ASP A 145 9.54 -8.55 3.86
CA ASP A 145 9.85 -9.06 5.20
C ASP A 145 11.21 -8.58 5.73
N ASN A 146 12.15 -8.27 4.84
CA ASN A 146 13.46 -7.73 5.19
C ASN A 146 13.46 -6.20 5.44
N GLY A 147 12.28 -5.55 5.42
CA GLY A 147 12.12 -4.12 5.62
C GLY A 147 12.30 -3.26 4.36
N THR A 148 12.60 -3.88 3.21
CA THR A 148 12.70 -3.17 1.92
C THR A 148 11.34 -2.70 1.46
N ARG A 149 11.28 -1.48 0.93
CA ARG A 149 10.06 -0.88 0.39
C ARG A 149 10.12 -0.88 -1.13
N LEU A 150 9.07 -1.35 -1.77
CA LEU A 150 8.85 -1.25 -3.20
C LEU A 150 7.77 -0.19 -3.48
N THR A 151 8.06 0.72 -4.41
CA THR A 151 7.13 1.81 -4.78
C THR A 151 7.22 2.09 -6.28
N ILE A 152 6.21 2.76 -6.83
CA ILE A 152 6.18 3.21 -8.23
C ILE A 152 6.31 4.73 -8.29
N THR A 153 7.24 5.23 -9.12
CA THR A 153 7.42 6.67 -9.34
C THR A 153 6.46 7.18 -10.41
N PRO A 154 6.18 8.50 -10.48
CA PRO A 154 5.39 9.09 -11.58
C PRO A 154 6.02 8.87 -12.97
N ALA A 155 7.30 8.54 -13.03
CA ALA A 155 8.00 8.21 -14.28
C ALA A 155 7.80 6.73 -14.72
N GLY A 156 7.04 5.94 -13.95
CA GLY A 156 6.79 4.53 -14.23
C GLY A 156 7.96 3.62 -13.90
N GLU A 157 8.75 3.96 -12.88
CA GLU A 157 9.86 3.15 -12.39
C GLU A 157 9.45 2.43 -11.10
N ILE A 158 9.94 1.21 -10.91
CA ILE A 158 9.91 0.54 -9.60
C ILE A 158 11.17 0.94 -8.84
N VAL A 159 11.00 1.46 -7.62
CA VAL A 159 12.11 1.73 -6.71
C VAL A 159 12.05 0.75 -5.56
N SER A 160 13.14 0.02 -5.36
CA SER A 160 13.42 -0.74 -4.15
C SER A 160 14.27 0.11 -3.21
N ASP A 161 13.75 0.41 -2.03
CA ASP A 161 14.39 1.21 -0.98
C ASP A 161 14.64 0.35 0.25
N GLY A 162 15.85 -0.21 0.35
CA GLY A 162 16.23 -1.18 1.37
C GLY A 162 17.59 -1.81 1.12
N MET A 163 17.78 -3.05 1.56
CA MET A 163 19.02 -3.82 1.37
C MET A 163 19.12 -4.35 -0.07
N PRO A 164 20.32 -4.41 -0.71
CA PRO A 164 21.62 -3.92 -0.25
C PRO A 164 21.83 -2.41 -0.46
N GLY A 165 20.84 -1.73 -1.03
CA GLY A 165 20.83 -0.31 -1.33
C GLY A 165 19.68 -0.01 -2.28
N ARG A 166 19.46 1.27 -2.58
CA ARG A 166 18.39 1.67 -3.49
C ARG A 166 18.64 1.16 -4.90
N ILE A 167 17.64 0.49 -5.48
CA ILE A 167 17.63 0.04 -6.87
C ILE A 167 16.44 0.69 -7.58
N THR A 168 16.65 1.17 -8.80
CA THR A 168 15.58 1.73 -9.64
C THR A 168 15.52 0.93 -10.94
N LEU A 169 14.33 0.43 -11.25
CA LEU A 169 14.05 -0.35 -12.46
C LEU A 169 13.02 0.42 -13.32
N PRO A 170 13.42 0.95 -14.49
CA PRO A 170 12.47 1.61 -15.39
C PRO A 170 11.62 0.57 -16.11
N VAL A 171 10.31 0.57 -15.85
CA VAL A 171 9.35 -0.41 -16.40
C VAL A 171 8.20 0.23 -17.17
N ALA A 172 8.14 1.56 -17.21
CA ALA A 172 7.04 2.33 -17.78
C ALA A 172 5.66 1.93 -17.21
N ALA A 173 5.58 1.71 -15.89
CA ALA A 173 4.33 1.41 -15.21
C ALA A 173 3.37 2.61 -15.24
N PRO A 174 2.05 2.38 -15.31
CA PRO A 174 1.07 3.41 -15.04
C PRO A 174 1.29 4.01 -13.64
N PRO A 175 1.08 5.32 -13.43
CA PRO A 175 1.35 5.96 -12.15
C PRO A 175 0.46 5.42 -11.02
N ASP A 176 -0.71 4.87 -11.33
CA ASP A 176 -1.67 4.28 -10.38
C ASP A 176 -1.57 2.75 -10.28
N ALA A 177 -0.65 2.12 -11.03
CA ALA A 177 -0.34 0.71 -10.88
C ALA A 177 0.22 0.45 -9.48
N ARG A 178 -0.04 -0.75 -8.95
CA ARG A 178 0.33 -1.17 -7.60
C ARG A 178 1.01 -2.53 -7.65
N ILE A 179 1.95 -2.73 -6.73
CA ILE A 179 2.77 -3.94 -6.66
C ILE A 179 2.09 -4.95 -5.73
N ALA A 180 1.64 -6.07 -6.29
CA ALA A 180 1.13 -7.20 -5.54
C ALA A 180 2.29 -8.12 -5.10
N LEU A 181 2.36 -8.47 -3.82
CA LEU A 181 3.40 -9.31 -3.23
C LEU A 181 2.84 -10.68 -2.80
N SER A 182 3.42 -11.76 -3.30
CA SER A 182 3.08 -13.12 -2.89
C SER A 182 3.78 -13.49 -1.58
N ALA A 183 3.25 -14.49 -0.87
CA ALA A 183 3.89 -15.05 0.32
C ALA A 183 5.25 -15.73 0.02
N SER A 184 5.54 -16.02 -1.26
CA SER A 184 6.81 -16.61 -1.70
C SER A 184 7.84 -15.56 -2.13
N GLY A 185 7.59 -14.27 -1.93
CA GLY A 185 8.52 -13.19 -2.28
C GLY A 185 8.50 -12.80 -3.75
N LEU A 186 7.43 -13.09 -4.50
CA LEU A 186 7.26 -12.61 -5.87
C LEU A 186 6.44 -11.33 -5.89
N ALA A 187 6.95 -10.31 -6.57
CA ALA A 187 6.24 -9.07 -6.84
C ALA A 187 5.64 -9.11 -8.25
N ALA A 188 4.41 -8.64 -8.41
CA ALA A 188 3.77 -8.50 -9.73
C ALA A 188 3.08 -7.15 -9.87
N THR A 189 3.18 -6.55 -11.06
CA THR A 189 2.51 -5.28 -11.40
C THR A 189 2.25 -5.18 -12.90
N TYR A 190 1.47 -4.19 -13.29
CA TYR A 190 1.25 -3.85 -14.69
C TYR A 190 2.27 -2.82 -15.17
N THR A 191 2.79 -3.03 -16.37
CA THR A 191 3.87 -2.23 -16.97
C THR A 191 3.56 -1.89 -18.43
N GLN A 192 4.43 -1.10 -19.05
CA GLN A 192 4.26 -0.60 -20.43
C GLN A 192 2.91 0.09 -20.63
N THR A 193 2.86 1.37 -20.27
CA THR A 193 1.63 2.17 -20.30
C THR A 193 1.20 2.52 -21.72
N SER A 194 -0.11 2.44 -22.01
CA SER A 194 -0.70 2.94 -23.25
C SER A 194 -2.05 3.62 -23.02
N SER A 195 -2.28 4.78 -23.65
CA SER A 195 -3.59 5.43 -23.71
C SER A 195 -4.38 5.16 -24.99
N ASP A 196 -3.74 4.58 -26.01
CA ASP A 196 -4.33 4.46 -27.34
C ASP A 196 -5.12 3.15 -27.54
N ARG A 197 -4.78 2.09 -26.78
CA ARG A 197 -5.36 0.75 -26.98
C ARG A 197 -6.80 0.62 -26.49
N TYR A 198 -7.16 1.34 -25.43
CA TYR A 198 -8.46 1.17 -24.78
C TYR A 198 -8.85 2.41 -23.96
N ALA A 199 -9.44 3.41 -24.61
CA ALA A 199 -9.87 4.66 -23.98
C ALA A 199 -11.23 4.54 -23.27
N HIS A 200 -11.31 3.71 -22.23
CA HIS A 200 -12.52 3.57 -21.39
C HIS A 200 -12.45 4.46 -20.15
N GLY A 201 -11.34 4.35 -19.41
CA GLY A 201 -10.97 5.20 -18.29
C GLY A 201 -11.86 5.14 -17.06
N ILE A 202 -12.32 3.95 -16.71
CA ILE A 202 -13.18 3.72 -15.55
C ILE A 202 -12.44 3.88 -14.21
N LEU A 203 -11.09 3.82 -14.22
CA LEU A 203 -10.25 3.88 -13.03
C LEU A 203 -9.69 5.28 -12.72
N GLY A 204 -9.98 6.29 -13.57
CA GLY A 204 -9.67 7.69 -13.28
C GLY A 204 -8.82 8.40 -14.35
N ASP A 205 -8.19 7.65 -15.25
CA ASP A 205 -7.54 8.15 -16.46
C ASP A 205 -7.66 7.10 -17.58
N THR A 206 -7.02 7.30 -18.74
CA THR A 206 -7.06 6.34 -19.86
C THR A 206 -5.75 5.55 -20.01
N LEU A 207 -4.85 5.61 -19.04
CA LEU A 207 -3.54 4.95 -19.08
C LEU A 207 -3.68 3.53 -18.56
N GLU A 208 -3.49 2.57 -19.45
CA GLU A 208 -3.64 1.16 -19.07
C GLU A 208 -2.31 0.42 -19.27
N GLY A 209 -2.05 -0.55 -18.38
CA GLY A 209 -0.90 -1.43 -18.50
C GLY A 209 -1.09 -2.42 -19.66
N THR A 210 -0.02 -2.67 -20.41
CA THR A 210 -0.05 -3.61 -21.55
C THR A 210 0.81 -4.84 -21.33
N HIS A 211 1.59 -4.83 -20.24
CA HIS A 211 2.43 -5.93 -19.81
C HIS A 211 2.12 -6.32 -18.36
N LEU A 212 2.27 -7.60 -18.05
CA LEU A 212 2.28 -8.13 -16.68
C LEU A 212 3.72 -8.51 -16.36
N LEU A 213 4.32 -7.79 -15.41
CA LEU A 213 5.68 -8.04 -14.94
C LEU A 213 5.64 -8.82 -13.64
N VAL A 214 6.45 -9.88 -13.55
CA VAL A 214 6.71 -10.65 -12.32
C VAL A 214 8.20 -10.57 -12.01
N LEU A 215 8.52 -10.21 -10.77
CA LEU A 215 9.87 -10.05 -10.25
C LEU A 215 10.07 -10.93 -9.02
N ASP A 216 11.30 -11.39 -8.83
CA ASP A 216 11.79 -11.70 -7.49
C ASP A 216 11.90 -10.37 -6.70
N ALA A 217 11.18 -10.25 -5.59
CA ALA A 217 10.99 -8.96 -4.93
C ALA A 217 12.28 -8.41 -4.30
N ASP A 218 13.16 -9.29 -3.81
CA ASP A 218 14.40 -8.91 -3.15
C ASP A 218 15.46 -8.45 -4.14
N SER A 219 15.64 -9.20 -5.24
CA SER A 219 16.67 -8.92 -6.24
C SER A 219 16.20 -8.05 -7.40
N LEU A 220 14.88 -7.85 -7.55
CA LEU A 220 14.23 -7.26 -8.72
C LEU A 220 14.56 -7.97 -10.05
N ASN A 221 14.99 -9.23 -10.00
CA ASN A 221 15.21 -10.02 -11.20
C ASN A 221 13.88 -10.35 -11.85
N VAL A 222 13.81 -10.18 -13.17
CA VAL A 222 12.61 -10.51 -13.96
C VAL A 222 12.42 -12.02 -14.00
N VAL A 223 11.28 -12.48 -13.48
CA VAL A 223 10.80 -13.86 -13.57
C VAL A 223 9.99 -14.04 -14.84
N ALA A 224 9.08 -13.09 -15.12
CA ALA A 224 8.27 -13.08 -16.33
C ALA A 224 7.92 -11.65 -16.75
N ASP A 225 7.81 -11.42 -18.06
CA ASP A 225 7.28 -10.19 -18.65
C ASP A 225 6.34 -10.58 -19.80
N VAL A 226 5.03 -10.46 -19.55
CA VAL A 226 3.99 -10.94 -20.45
C VAL A 226 3.33 -9.79 -21.19
N ALA A 227 3.64 -9.64 -22.47
CA ALA A 227 3.01 -8.67 -23.35
C ALA A 227 1.61 -9.10 -23.78
N LEU A 228 0.63 -8.20 -23.68
CA LEU A 228 -0.69 -8.38 -24.27
C LEU A 228 -0.70 -8.04 -25.77
N PRO A 229 -1.58 -8.70 -26.56
CA PRO A 229 -1.85 -8.31 -27.94
C PRO A 229 -2.25 -6.83 -28.08
N PRO A 230 -2.09 -6.21 -29.28
CA PRO A 230 -2.24 -4.77 -29.46
C PRO A 230 -3.58 -4.14 -29.04
N ASN A 231 -4.68 -4.90 -28.98
CA ASN A 231 -6.01 -4.39 -28.62
C ASN A 231 -6.42 -4.73 -27.19
N ASP A 232 -5.54 -5.42 -26.45
CA ASP A 232 -5.78 -5.84 -25.09
C ASP A 232 -4.99 -4.98 -24.11
N VAL A 233 -5.60 -4.69 -22.97
CA VAL A 233 -4.98 -4.00 -21.84
C VAL A 233 -5.32 -4.71 -20.54
N PHE A 234 -4.50 -4.52 -19.51
CA PHE A 234 -4.88 -4.85 -18.14
C PHE A 234 -5.65 -3.66 -17.54
N GLU A 235 -6.98 -3.77 -17.49
CA GLU A 235 -7.85 -2.70 -16.95
C GLU A 235 -8.09 -2.93 -15.44
N GLY A 236 -7.01 -2.75 -14.68
CA GLY A 236 -6.95 -2.91 -13.23
C GLY A 236 -5.69 -2.27 -12.67
N LEU A 237 -5.70 -1.94 -11.37
CA LEU A 237 -4.55 -1.29 -10.72
C LEU A 237 -3.48 -2.29 -10.23
N MET A 238 -3.83 -3.56 -10.09
CA MET A 238 -2.93 -4.64 -9.64
C MET A 238 -3.48 -6.00 -10.07
N PRO A 239 -2.63 -7.01 -10.28
CA PRO A 239 -3.07 -8.40 -10.27
C PRO A 239 -3.37 -8.87 -8.83
N LEU A 240 -4.02 -10.02 -8.70
CA LEU A 240 -4.22 -10.68 -7.39
C LEU A 240 -3.44 -11.99 -7.36
N TRP A 241 -2.63 -12.20 -6.32
CA TRP A 241 -2.00 -13.49 -6.06
C TRP A 241 -2.98 -14.44 -5.39
N ALA A 242 -3.13 -15.65 -5.95
CA ALA A 242 -3.99 -16.70 -5.42
C ALA A 242 -3.59 -18.08 -5.96
N ASP A 243 -3.62 -19.12 -5.14
CA ASP A 243 -3.50 -20.51 -5.60
C ASP A 243 -4.84 -20.96 -6.20
N VAL A 244 -4.98 -20.87 -7.53
CA VAL A 244 -6.28 -21.03 -8.21
C VAL A 244 -6.61 -22.50 -8.43
N ASP A 245 -5.62 -23.34 -8.73
CA ASP A 245 -5.82 -24.76 -9.02
C ASP A 245 -5.51 -25.69 -7.84
N GLY A 246 -5.04 -25.14 -6.71
CA GLY A 246 -4.83 -25.85 -5.46
C GLY A 246 -3.52 -26.64 -5.41
N ASP A 247 -2.53 -26.27 -6.22
CA ASP A 247 -1.24 -26.94 -6.30
C ASP A 247 -0.20 -26.42 -5.28
N GLY A 248 -0.55 -25.36 -4.55
CA GLY A 248 0.28 -24.71 -3.53
C GLY A 248 1.17 -23.59 -4.06
N ALA A 249 1.20 -23.34 -5.38
CA ALA A 249 1.86 -22.18 -5.98
C ALA A 249 0.84 -21.06 -6.24
N ALA A 250 1.25 -19.81 -6.06
CA ALA A 250 0.38 -18.67 -6.33
C ALA A 250 0.34 -18.35 -7.84
N ASP A 251 -0.86 -18.20 -8.37
CA ASP A 251 -1.17 -17.67 -9.69
C ASP A 251 -1.57 -16.19 -9.62
N LEU A 252 -1.59 -15.54 -10.78
CA LEU A 252 -1.97 -14.14 -10.99
C LEU A 252 -3.33 -14.06 -11.66
N VAL A 253 -4.33 -13.64 -10.90
CA VAL A 253 -5.68 -13.33 -11.38
C VAL A 253 -5.66 -11.92 -11.96
N THR A 254 -6.02 -11.78 -13.24
CA THR A 254 -6.01 -10.49 -13.96
C THR A 254 -7.30 -10.25 -14.74
N MET A 255 -7.57 -8.98 -15.05
CA MET A 255 -8.65 -8.56 -15.94
C MET A 255 -8.05 -8.00 -17.23
N VAL A 256 -8.28 -8.69 -18.34
CA VAL A 256 -7.84 -8.26 -19.67
C VAL A 256 -9.02 -7.67 -20.41
N SER A 257 -8.95 -6.38 -20.76
CA SER A 257 -10.01 -5.65 -21.46
C SER A 257 -9.67 -5.40 -22.91
N ASN A 258 -10.72 -5.32 -23.73
CA ASN A 258 -10.64 -5.20 -25.17
C ASN A 258 -11.79 -4.34 -25.71
N ALA A 259 -11.48 -3.45 -26.65
CA ALA A 259 -12.45 -2.49 -27.20
C ALA A 259 -13.58 -3.15 -28.01
N ASP A 260 -13.36 -4.36 -28.54
CA ASP A 260 -14.32 -5.08 -29.39
C ASP A 260 -15.18 -6.06 -28.60
N VAL A 261 -14.56 -6.81 -27.68
CA VAL A 261 -15.20 -7.95 -26.98
C VAL A 261 -15.40 -7.75 -25.48
N GLY A 262 -14.85 -6.68 -24.89
CA GLY A 262 -14.94 -6.38 -23.46
C GLY A 262 -13.99 -7.22 -22.60
N THR A 263 -14.17 -7.15 -21.28
CA THR A 263 -13.25 -7.77 -20.31
C THR A 263 -13.37 -9.29 -20.22
N ARG A 264 -12.23 -9.95 -20.08
CA ARG A 264 -12.09 -11.36 -19.68
C ARG A 264 -11.22 -11.51 -18.44
N LEU A 265 -11.55 -12.50 -17.62
CA LEU A 265 -10.64 -12.99 -16.59
C LEU A 265 -9.55 -13.84 -17.26
N ARG A 266 -8.30 -13.57 -16.96
CA ARG A 266 -7.16 -14.40 -17.37
C ARG A 266 -6.26 -14.66 -16.18
N ILE A 267 -5.86 -15.91 -16.02
CA ILE A 267 -5.06 -16.39 -14.90
C ILE A 267 -3.72 -16.84 -15.46
N TYR A 268 -2.65 -16.32 -14.88
CA TYR A 268 -1.29 -16.64 -15.25
C TYR A 268 -0.58 -17.34 -14.10
N ARG A 269 0.30 -18.30 -14.41
CA ARG A 269 1.30 -18.75 -13.44
C ARG A 269 2.36 -17.66 -13.24
N ALA A 270 3.13 -17.78 -12.16
CA ALA A 270 4.25 -16.88 -11.88
C ALA A 270 5.30 -16.79 -13.00
N ASP A 271 5.45 -17.85 -13.82
CA ASP A 271 6.34 -17.87 -14.99
C ASP A 271 5.76 -17.16 -16.24
N GLY A 272 4.56 -16.60 -16.12
CA GLY A 272 3.86 -15.89 -17.19
C GLY A 272 3.06 -16.79 -18.14
N SER A 273 3.07 -18.11 -17.95
CA SER A 273 2.22 -19.02 -18.72
C SER A 273 0.74 -18.86 -18.35
N VAL A 274 -0.16 -18.98 -19.33
CA VAL A 274 -1.60 -18.91 -19.06
C VAL A 274 -2.06 -20.23 -18.43
N LEU A 275 -2.66 -20.14 -17.23
CA LEU A 275 -3.33 -21.25 -16.56
C LEU A 275 -4.76 -21.42 -17.08
N ALA A 276 -5.53 -20.33 -17.11
CA ALA A 276 -6.93 -20.34 -17.51
C ALA A 276 -7.40 -18.98 -18.06
N GLU A 277 -8.44 -18.99 -18.89
CA GLU A 277 -9.08 -17.79 -19.41
C GLU A 277 -10.60 -17.99 -19.53
N SER A 278 -11.38 -17.02 -19.08
CA SER A 278 -12.83 -16.99 -19.31
C SER A 278 -13.15 -16.44 -20.71
N ALA A 279 -14.31 -16.78 -21.26
CA ALA A 279 -14.84 -16.02 -22.40
C ALA A 279 -14.94 -14.51 -22.05
N PRO A 280 -14.65 -13.62 -23.02
CA PRO A 280 -14.92 -12.19 -22.84
C PRO A 280 -16.42 -11.97 -22.70
N ILE A 281 -16.81 -10.82 -22.13
CA ILE A 281 -18.23 -10.45 -21.94
C ILE A 281 -19.02 -10.46 -23.26
N GLY A 282 -18.33 -10.30 -24.40
CA GLY A 282 -18.91 -10.38 -25.75
C GLY A 282 -19.40 -9.03 -26.28
N ARG A 283 -19.10 -7.95 -25.56
CA ARG A 283 -19.38 -6.58 -25.99
C ARG A 283 -18.26 -5.67 -25.53
N GLY A 284 -17.68 -4.93 -26.48
CA GLY A 284 -16.69 -3.88 -26.23
C GLY A 284 -17.08 -2.89 -25.13
N PHE A 285 -16.07 -2.35 -24.45
CA PHE A 285 -16.25 -1.36 -23.37
C PHE A 285 -17.18 -1.84 -22.25
N ARG A 286 -17.11 -3.13 -21.92
CA ARG A 286 -17.80 -3.72 -20.77
C ARG A 286 -16.78 -4.20 -19.79
N TRP A 287 -16.85 -3.61 -18.60
CA TRP A 287 -15.92 -3.87 -17.52
C TRP A 287 -16.44 -4.96 -16.58
N ARG A 288 -15.52 -5.79 -16.11
CA ARG A 288 -15.68 -6.73 -15.01
C ARG A 288 -14.45 -6.63 -14.14
N HIS A 289 -14.64 -6.67 -12.83
CA HIS A 289 -13.56 -6.58 -11.86
C HIS A 289 -13.48 -7.82 -10.98
N ALA A 290 -12.27 -8.30 -10.71
CA ALA A 290 -12.06 -9.31 -9.68
C ALA A 290 -12.06 -8.59 -8.33
N LEU A 291 -13.06 -8.88 -7.51
CA LEU A 291 -13.10 -8.33 -6.16
C LEU A 291 -12.08 -9.02 -5.26
N ALA A 292 -12.08 -10.35 -5.27
CA ALA A 292 -11.34 -11.20 -4.36
C ALA A 292 -11.26 -12.64 -4.86
N PHE A 293 -10.34 -13.43 -4.30
CA PHE A 293 -10.26 -14.89 -4.44
C PHE A 293 -10.40 -15.55 -3.06
N ALA A 294 -11.35 -16.48 -2.90
CA ALA A 294 -11.78 -17.06 -1.62
C ALA A 294 -11.75 -18.58 -1.64
#